data_AF-A0A3S1RJB1-F1
#
_entry.id   AF-A0A3S1RJB1-F1
#
_cell.length_a   1.000
_cell.length_b   1.000
_cell.length_c   1.000
_cell.angle_alpha   90.00
_cell.angle_beta   90.00
_cell.angle_gamma   90.00
#
_symmetry.space_group_name_H-M   'P 1'
#
loop_
_entity.id
_entity.type
_entity.pdbx_description
1 polymer ?
#
loop_
_entity_poly.entity_id
_entity_poly.type
_entity_poly.pdbx_seq_one_letter_code
_entity_poly.pdbx_strand_id
1 'polypeptide(L)'
;VMDCDTTGIEPDFALVKFKKLAGGGYFKIINRAVPEALRTLGYSESQIAEIEAYAVGHGNLNQAPGINPSTLKAKGFTDEKIAALNAALKSAFDIKFVFNQWTLGADWVKETLGFTDEQLGDISFEMLPALGFSKKDIDAANIHVCGAMTLEGAPFLKDQHLPVFDCASPCGKIGKRSLSIQSHILMMAAAQPFISGAISKTINMPNEATVEDAKNAYMLSWKLALKANALYRDGSKLSQPLNASLLADGEEDEDEAVEQLIAAPAAQRAVQVTEKIVERVIERLYRDREKLPNRRKGYTQKAVVGGHKVYLRTGEFDDGRLGEIFIDMHKEGAAFRAMMNNFAIAISLGLQYGVPLDEYVEAFTFTKFEPAGMVQG
;
A
#
# COMPACT_ATOMS: atom_id res chain seq x y z
N VAL A 1 16.65 -10.62 -15.00
CA VAL A 1 18.02 -11.16 -15.01
C VAL A 1 18.06 -12.70 -15.02
N MET A 2 17.00 -13.45 -14.66
CA MET A 2 16.83 -14.85 -15.14
C MET A 2 15.40 -15.20 -15.61
N ASP A 3 14.49 -14.22 -15.66
CA ASP A 3 13.07 -14.39 -16.05
C ASP A 3 12.33 -15.50 -15.29
N CYS A 4 12.81 -15.86 -14.09
CA CYS A 4 12.11 -16.77 -13.18
C CYS A 4 10.96 -16.04 -12.50
N ASP A 5 9.80 -16.68 -12.41
CA ASP A 5 8.61 -16.11 -11.77
C ASP A 5 8.78 -15.95 -10.25
N THR A 6 9.64 -16.73 -9.61
CA THR A 6 9.88 -16.71 -8.16
C THR A 6 11.36 -16.53 -7.79
N THR A 7 11.59 -16.06 -6.56
CA THR A 7 12.91 -15.87 -5.93
C THR A 7 13.31 -17.10 -5.13
N GLY A 8 13.71 -18.18 -5.82
CA GLY A 8 14.21 -19.40 -5.20
C GLY A 8 13.09 -20.34 -4.74
N ILE A 9 13.11 -20.78 -3.47
CA ILE A 9 12.09 -21.69 -2.91
C ILE A 9 10.82 -20.94 -2.45
N GLU A 10 10.73 -19.66 -2.78
CA GLU A 10 9.54 -18.87 -2.49
C GLU A 10 8.39 -19.25 -3.43
N PRO A 11 7.16 -19.42 -2.90
CA PRO A 11 6.00 -19.48 -3.76
C PRO A 11 5.82 -18.11 -4.42
N ASP A 12 5.05 -18.08 -5.49
CA ASP A 12 4.75 -16.80 -6.11
C ASP A 12 3.94 -15.90 -5.15
N PHE A 13 4.19 -14.60 -5.20
CA PHE A 13 3.51 -13.63 -4.37
C PHE A 13 2.10 -13.34 -4.90
N ALA A 14 1.93 -13.31 -6.22
CA ALA A 14 0.66 -13.04 -6.87
C ALA A 14 0.54 -13.75 -8.22
N LEU A 15 -0.70 -14.14 -8.57
CA LEU A 15 -1.02 -14.76 -9.87
C LEU A 15 -0.89 -13.79 -11.05
N VAL A 16 -1.16 -12.50 -10.82
CA VAL A 16 -1.03 -11.44 -11.82
C VAL A 16 -0.11 -10.36 -11.27
N LYS A 17 0.88 -9.96 -12.06
CA LYS A 17 1.91 -8.98 -11.72
C LYS A 17 1.82 -7.77 -12.65
N PHE A 18 2.20 -6.61 -12.13
CA PHE A 18 2.22 -5.37 -12.88
C PHE A 18 3.64 -4.98 -13.23
N LYS A 19 3.87 -4.68 -14.52
CA LYS A 19 5.15 -4.17 -15.01
C LYS A 19 4.98 -2.73 -15.47
N LYS A 20 5.70 -1.82 -14.82
CA LYS A 20 5.76 -0.41 -15.24
C LYS A 20 6.49 -0.29 -16.58
N LEU A 21 5.92 0.46 -17.52
CA LEU A 21 6.52 0.73 -18.81
C LEU A 21 7.41 1.98 -18.73
N ALA A 22 8.47 2.02 -19.56
CA ALA A 22 9.42 3.14 -19.57
C ALA A 22 8.79 4.48 -19.98
N GLY A 23 7.68 4.45 -20.73
CA GLY A 23 6.91 5.63 -21.16
C GLY A 23 5.77 6.03 -20.22
N GLY A 24 5.66 5.42 -19.04
CA GLY A 24 4.49 5.55 -18.17
C GLY A 24 3.43 4.48 -18.44
N GLY A 25 2.54 4.26 -17.46
CA GLY A 25 1.55 3.18 -17.48
C GLY A 25 2.10 1.81 -17.07
N TYR A 26 1.21 0.83 -17.01
CA TYR A 26 1.50 -0.53 -16.53
C TYR A 26 0.95 -1.58 -17.49
N PHE A 27 1.59 -2.74 -17.47
CA PHE A 27 1.17 -3.93 -18.20
C PHE A 27 0.98 -5.09 -17.23
N LYS A 28 -0.16 -5.78 -17.33
CA LYS A 28 -0.50 -6.95 -16.51
C LYS A 28 0.11 -8.21 -17.12
N ILE A 29 0.75 -9.02 -16.30
CA ILE A 29 1.41 -10.26 -16.69
C ILE A 29 0.89 -11.35 -15.76
N ILE A 30 0.24 -12.37 -16.33
CA ILE A 30 -0.08 -13.58 -15.55
C ILE A 30 1.19 -14.38 -15.31
N ASN A 31 1.28 -15.02 -14.13
CA ASN A 31 2.31 -16.01 -13.83
C ASN A 31 2.30 -17.09 -14.92
N ARG A 32 3.44 -17.32 -15.56
CA ARG A 32 3.57 -18.21 -16.73
C ARG A 32 3.36 -19.68 -16.38
N ALA A 33 3.53 -20.05 -15.11
CA ALA A 33 3.21 -21.38 -14.61
C ALA A 33 1.71 -21.67 -14.59
N VAL A 34 0.84 -20.65 -14.59
CA VAL A 34 -0.62 -20.84 -14.58
C VAL A 34 -1.10 -21.62 -15.83
N PRO A 35 -0.87 -21.14 -17.06
CA PRO A 35 -1.23 -21.91 -18.26
C PRO A 35 -0.60 -23.31 -18.31
N GLU A 36 0.66 -23.44 -17.88
CA GLU A 36 1.36 -24.74 -17.91
C GLU A 36 0.73 -25.74 -16.93
N ALA A 37 0.39 -25.30 -15.71
CA ALA A 37 -0.31 -26.11 -14.73
C ALA A 37 -1.72 -26.46 -15.22
N LEU A 38 -2.45 -25.53 -15.84
CA LEU A 38 -3.78 -25.81 -16.41
C LEU A 38 -3.72 -26.84 -17.54
N ARG A 39 -2.74 -26.76 -18.45
CA ARG A 39 -2.52 -27.80 -19.47
C ARG A 39 -2.26 -29.16 -18.84
N THR A 40 -1.43 -29.20 -17.81
CA THR A 40 -1.11 -30.44 -17.07
C THR A 40 -2.34 -31.03 -16.37
N LEU A 41 -3.24 -30.17 -15.89
CA LEU A 41 -4.52 -30.55 -15.28
C LEU A 41 -5.61 -30.94 -16.31
N GLY A 42 -5.32 -30.87 -17.61
CA GLY A 42 -6.19 -31.35 -18.68
C GLY A 42 -7.20 -30.33 -19.20
N TYR A 43 -6.98 -29.03 -18.97
CA TYR A 43 -7.82 -27.97 -19.57
C TYR A 43 -7.44 -27.75 -21.04
N SER A 44 -8.44 -27.48 -21.88
CA SER A 44 -8.24 -27.12 -23.29
C SER A 44 -7.73 -25.68 -23.43
N GLU A 45 -7.05 -25.36 -24.54
CA GLU A 45 -6.54 -23.99 -24.80
C GLU A 45 -7.63 -22.91 -24.74
N SER A 46 -8.86 -23.22 -25.18
CA SER A 46 -9.98 -22.28 -25.06
C SER A 46 -10.39 -22.05 -23.61
N GLN A 47 -10.38 -23.08 -22.75
CA GLN A 47 -10.67 -22.91 -21.33
C GLN A 47 -9.55 -22.15 -20.62
N ILE A 48 -8.30 -22.42 -20.98
CA ILE A 48 -7.13 -21.72 -20.45
C ILE A 48 -7.22 -20.23 -20.79
N ALA A 49 -7.50 -19.89 -22.04
CA ALA A 49 -7.65 -18.50 -22.46
C ALA A 49 -8.75 -17.75 -21.67
N GLU A 50 -9.88 -18.40 -21.39
CA GLU A 50 -10.96 -17.81 -20.59
C GLU A 50 -10.59 -17.67 -19.10
N ILE A 51 -9.86 -18.63 -18.54
CA ILE A 51 -9.34 -18.58 -17.16
C ILE A 51 -8.28 -17.46 -17.03
N GLU A 52 -7.39 -17.32 -18.02
CA GLU A 52 -6.39 -16.25 -18.06
C GLU A 52 -7.05 -14.87 -18.21
N ALA A 53 -8.01 -14.75 -19.12
CA ALA A 53 -8.76 -13.52 -19.33
C ALA A 53 -9.53 -13.10 -18.07
N TYR A 54 -10.07 -14.06 -17.31
CA TYR A 54 -10.69 -13.79 -16.01
C TYR A 54 -9.70 -13.19 -15.00
N ALA A 55 -8.49 -13.74 -14.91
CA ALA A 55 -7.48 -13.24 -13.97
C ALA A 55 -6.91 -11.88 -14.39
N VAL A 56 -6.56 -11.72 -15.67
CA VAL A 56 -5.84 -10.55 -16.21
C VAL A 56 -6.78 -9.41 -16.61
N GLY A 57 -8.01 -9.74 -17.01
CA GLY A 57 -9.00 -8.83 -17.56
C GLY A 57 -8.92 -8.72 -19.09
N HIS A 58 -10.06 -8.40 -19.71
CA HIS A 58 -10.17 -8.22 -21.16
C HIS A 58 -9.64 -6.86 -21.66
N GLY A 59 -9.40 -5.90 -20.75
CA GLY A 59 -8.86 -4.58 -21.06
C GLY A 59 -9.79 -3.67 -21.85
N ASN A 60 -11.08 -4.01 -21.94
CA ASN A 60 -12.11 -3.24 -22.63
C ASN A 60 -13.51 -3.58 -22.10
N LEU A 61 -14.48 -2.69 -22.31
CA LEU A 61 -15.86 -2.81 -21.82
C LEU A 61 -16.75 -3.70 -22.70
N ASN A 62 -16.24 -4.28 -23.79
CA ASN A 62 -17.07 -5.07 -24.67
C ASN A 62 -17.49 -6.36 -23.96
N GLN A 63 -18.79 -6.65 -23.92
CA GLN A 63 -19.37 -7.78 -23.18
C GLN A 63 -19.20 -7.70 -21.65
N ALA A 64 -18.74 -6.58 -21.11
CA ALA A 64 -18.69 -6.39 -19.66
C ALA A 64 -20.10 -6.41 -19.06
N PRO A 65 -20.31 -7.12 -17.93
CA PRO A 65 -21.60 -7.12 -17.25
C PRO A 65 -21.95 -5.73 -16.71
N GLY A 66 -23.20 -5.29 -16.87
CA GLY A 66 -23.71 -4.01 -16.34
C GLY A 66 -23.24 -2.76 -17.10
N ILE A 67 -21.92 -2.59 -17.28
CA ILE A 67 -21.31 -1.43 -17.93
C ILE A 67 -20.64 -1.86 -19.24
N ASN A 68 -21.32 -1.64 -20.37
CA ASN A 68 -20.85 -2.02 -21.70
C ASN A 68 -21.29 -1.00 -22.76
N PRO A 69 -20.86 -1.12 -24.03
CA PRO A 69 -21.21 -0.14 -25.05
C PRO A 69 -22.71 0.13 -25.18
N SER A 70 -23.57 -0.89 -25.02
CA SER A 70 -25.02 -0.71 -25.11
C SER A 70 -25.58 0.10 -23.94
N THR A 71 -25.16 -0.20 -22.70
CA THR A 71 -25.64 0.53 -21.51
C THR A 71 -25.06 1.93 -21.42
N LEU A 72 -23.84 2.15 -21.89
CA LEU A 72 -23.22 3.47 -21.99
C LEU A 72 -23.88 4.34 -23.07
N LYS A 73 -24.20 3.78 -24.24
CA LYS A 73 -24.95 4.50 -25.29
C LYS A 73 -26.33 4.96 -24.80
N ALA A 74 -27.00 4.14 -24.00
CA ALA A 74 -28.27 4.53 -23.36
C ALA A 74 -28.14 5.73 -22.41
N LYS A 75 -26.92 6.02 -21.93
CA LYS A 75 -26.58 7.20 -21.11
C LYS A 75 -25.91 8.33 -21.91
N GLY A 76 -25.97 8.28 -23.25
CA GLY A 76 -25.49 9.36 -24.12
C GLY A 76 -24.02 9.24 -24.56
N PHE A 77 -23.30 8.18 -24.19
CA PHE A 77 -21.93 7.97 -24.67
C PHE A 77 -21.91 7.69 -26.17
N THR A 78 -21.04 8.39 -26.90
CA THR A 78 -20.81 8.14 -28.32
C THR A 78 -19.81 6.99 -28.53
N ASP A 79 -19.77 6.44 -29.74
CA ASP A 79 -18.77 5.43 -30.11
C ASP A 79 -17.33 5.94 -29.93
N GLU A 80 -17.10 7.23 -30.17
CA GLU A 80 -15.81 7.89 -29.95
C GLU A 80 -15.40 7.86 -28.47
N LYS A 81 -16.32 8.19 -27.55
CA LYS A 81 -16.04 8.16 -26.10
C LYS A 81 -15.82 6.75 -25.59
N ILE A 82 -16.59 5.79 -26.08
CA ILE A 82 -16.40 4.36 -25.75
C ILE A 82 -15.04 3.87 -26.26
N ALA A 83 -14.63 4.28 -27.46
CA ALA A 83 -13.30 3.96 -27.98
C ALA A 83 -12.18 4.58 -27.13
N ALA A 84 -12.33 5.83 -26.68
CA ALA A 84 -11.39 6.49 -25.77
C ALA A 84 -11.27 5.75 -24.43
N LEU A 85 -12.39 5.37 -23.83
CA LEU A 85 -12.40 4.55 -22.60
C LEU A 85 -11.68 3.22 -22.83
N ASN A 86 -12.02 2.47 -23.89
CA ASN A 86 -11.38 1.20 -24.21
C ASN A 86 -9.87 1.34 -24.49
N ALA A 87 -9.40 2.50 -24.98
CA ALA A 87 -7.97 2.75 -25.15
C ALA A 87 -7.28 2.94 -23.79
N ALA A 88 -7.88 3.71 -22.89
CA ALA A 88 -7.35 3.97 -21.55
C ALA A 88 -7.38 2.73 -20.63
N LEU A 89 -8.41 1.88 -20.76
CA LEU A 89 -8.61 0.69 -19.94
C LEU A 89 -7.52 -0.38 -20.08
N LYS A 90 -6.76 -0.38 -21.17
CA LYS A 90 -5.66 -1.33 -21.39
C LYS A 90 -4.57 -1.24 -20.32
N SER A 91 -4.42 -0.07 -19.70
CA SER A 91 -3.43 0.20 -18.65
C SER A 91 -4.06 0.50 -17.29
N ALA A 92 -5.39 0.44 -17.17
CA ALA A 92 -6.09 0.80 -15.94
C ALA A 92 -6.10 -0.34 -14.93
N PHE A 93 -6.04 0.03 -13.65
CA PHE A 93 -6.18 -0.89 -12.51
C PHE A 93 -7.63 -1.02 -12.05
N ASP A 94 -8.37 0.08 -12.13
CA ASP A 94 -9.80 0.15 -11.83
C ASP A 94 -10.50 0.94 -12.93
N ILE A 95 -11.70 0.50 -13.32
CA ILE A 95 -12.48 1.19 -14.34
C ILE A 95 -12.87 2.60 -13.91
N LYS A 96 -13.04 2.88 -12.61
CA LYS A 96 -13.41 4.20 -12.11
C LYS A 96 -12.41 5.27 -12.56
N PHE A 97 -11.13 4.93 -12.62
CA PHE A 97 -10.07 5.86 -12.99
C PHE A 97 -10.09 6.31 -14.44
N VAL A 98 -10.75 5.59 -15.36
CA VAL A 98 -10.87 6.05 -16.75
C VAL A 98 -12.15 6.85 -17.01
N PHE A 99 -13.14 6.75 -16.13
CA PHE A 99 -14.34 7.58 -16.17
C PHE A 99 -14.05 8.92 -15.50
N ASN A 100 -13.30 9.76 -16.21
CA ASN A 100 -12.88 11.08 -15.75
C ASN A 100 -12.93 12.12 -16.88
N GLN A 101 -12.83 13.40 -16.51
CA GLN A 101 -12.90 14.51 -17.46
C GLN A 101 -11.72 14.56 -18.46
N TRP A 102 -10.56 14.02 -18.11
CA TRP A 102 -9.39 14.02 -19.00
C TRP A 102 -9.52 12.99 -20.12
N THR A 103 -10.14 11.85 -19.85
CA THR A 103 -10.38 10.77 -20.81
C THR A 103 -11.59 11.06 -21.69
N LEU A 104 -12.66 11.57 -21.09
CA LEU A 104 -13.92 11.83 -21.79
C LEU A 104 -14.01 13.24 -22.38
N GLY A 105 -13.14 14.16 -21.96
CA GLY A 105 -13.15 15.57 -22.32
C GLY A 105 -14.08 16.39 -21.42
N ALA A 106 -13.55 17.41 -20.76
CA ALA A 106 -14.27 18.21 -19.78
C ALA A 106 -15.55 18.84 -20.34
N ASP A 107 -15.49 19.44 -21.53
CA ASP A 107 -16.65 20.07 -22.17
C ASP A 107 -17.77 19.05 -22.42
N TRP A 108 -17.42 17.87 -22.93
CA TRP A 108 -18.41 16.83 -23.20
C TRP A 108 -19.07 16.32 -21.92
N VAL A 109 -18.28 16.09 -20.87
CA VAL A 109 -18.79 15.65 -19.57
C VAL A 109 -19.75 16.68 -18.97
N LYS A 110 -19.43 17.98 -19.08
CA LYS A 110 -20.32 19.06 -18.59
C LYS A 110 -21.57 19.20 -19.43
N GLU A 111 -21.43 19.25 -20.76
CA GLU A 111 -22.56 19.51 -21.66
C GLU A 111 -23.50 18.32 -21.82
N THR A 112 -22.97 17.09 -21.82
CA THR A 112 -23.76 15.88 -22.10
C THR A 112 -24.17 15.15 -20.82
N LEU A 113 -23.25 15.01 -19.85
CA LEU A 113 -23.54 14.31 -18.59
C LEU A 113 -24.04 15.25 -17.48
N GLY A 114 -23.86 16.57 -17.65
CA GLY A 114 -24.40 17.57 -16.72
C GLY A 114 -23.61 17.71 -15.42
N PHE A 115 -22.36 17.24 -15.35
CA PHE A 115 -21.53 17.39 -14.15
C PHE A 115 -20.97 18.81 -14.02
N THR A 116 -20.92 19.34 -12.81
CA THR A 116 -20.43 20.70 -12.53
C THR A 116 -18.91 20.75 -12.34
N ASP A 117 -18.33 21.94 -12.43
CA ASP A 117 -16.90 22.15 -12.14
C ASP A 117 -16.53 21.75 -10.70
N GLU A 118 -17.43 21.98 -9.75
CA GLU A 118 -17.24 21.57 -8.36
C GLU A 118 -17.20 20.05 -8.23
N GLN A 119 -18.08 19.32 -8.92
CA GLN A 119 -18.06 17.85 -8.92
C GLN A 119 -16.79 17.30 -9.59
N LEU A 120 -16.36 17.91 -10.70
CA LEU A 120 -15.17 17.45 -11.43
C LEU A 120 -13.85 17.84 -10.75
N GLY A 121 -13.87 18.81 -9.84
CA GLY A 121 -12.74 19.21 -9.01
C GLY A 121 -12.66 18.48 -7.67
N ASP A 122 -13.73 17.80 -7.26
CA ASP A 122 -13.77 16.97 -6.06
C ASP A 122 -13.07 15.64 -6.32
N ILE A 123 -12.02 15.38 -5.56
CA ILE A 123 -11.20 14.17 -5.66
C ILE A 123 -12.00 12.91 -5.30
N SER A 124 -13.01 13.04 -4.44
CA SER A 124 -13.88 11.92 -4.03
C SER A 124 -15.02 11.61 -5.02
N PHE A 125 -15.18 12.42 -6.06
CA PHE A 125 -16.30 12.28 -6.98
C PHE A 125 -16.10 11.14 -7.99
N GLU A 126 -16.97 10.14 -7.92
CA GLU A 126 -17.00 9.04 -8.89
C GLU A 126 -18.11 9.20 -9.93
N MET A 127 -17.73 9.24 -11.22
CA MET A 127 -18.69 9.37 -12.32
C MET A 127 -19.64 8.17 -12.46
N LEU A 128 -19.17 6.94 -12.22
CA LEU A 128 -19.99 5.74 -12.44
C LEU A 128 -21.21 5.66 -11.50
N PRO A 129 -21.06 5.86 -10.17
CA PRO A 129 -22.21 6.01 -9.27
C PRO A 129 -23.10 7.21 -9.63
N ALA A 130 -22.51 8.36 -10.00
CA ALA A 130 -23.28 9.55 -10.38
C ALA A 130 -24.12 9.33 -11.65
N LEU A 131 -23.65 8.47 -12.57
CA LEU A 131 -24.39 8.02 -13.73
C LEU A 131 -25.48 6.98 -13.38
N GLY A 132 -25.59 6.54 -12.12
CA GLY A 132 -26.60 5.62 -11.64
C GLY A 132 -26.25 4.14 -11.86
N PHE A 133 -24.98 3.80 -12.06
CA PHE A 133 -24.56 2.39 -12.04
C PHE A 133 -24.48 1.88 -10.60
N SER A 134 -24.98 0.66 -10.37
CA SER A 134 -24.91 0.05 -9.05
C SER A 134 -23.49 -0.40 -8.72
N LYS A 135 -23.13 -0.43 -7.42
CA LYS A 135 -21.81 -0.96 -6.98
C LYS A 135 -21.56 -2.36 -7.55
N LYS A 136 -22.59 -3.22 -7.57
CA LYS A 136 -22.51 -4.57 -8.14
C LYS A 136 -22.16 -4.56 -9.64
N ASP A 137 -22.73 -3.66 -10.42
CA ASP A 137 -22.43 -3.55 -11.86
C ASP A 137 -21.03 -3.00 -12.10
N ILE A 138 -20.60 -2.04 -11.28
CA ILE A 138 -19.25 -1.48 -11.30
C ILE A 138 -18.23 -2.59 -11.00
N ASP A 139 -18.42 -3.35 -9.92
CA ASP A 139 -17.52 -4.43 -9.53
C ASP A 139 -17.45 -5.54 -10.60
N ALA A 140 -18.59 -5.92 -11.17
CA ALA A 140 -18.65 -6.94 -12.21
C ALA A 140 -17.96 -6.48 -13.51
N ALA A 141 -18.19 -5.23 -13.92
CA ALA A 141 -17.49 -4.63 -15.05
C ALA A 141 -15.99 -4.49 -14.76
N ASN A 142 -15.61 -4.12 -13.54
CA ASN A 142 -14.22 -3.98 -13.15
C ASN A 142 -13.48 -5.32 -13.21
N ILE A 143 -14.07 -6.40 -12.69
CA ILE A 143 -13.50 -7.75 -12.80
C ILE A 143 -13.35 -8.16 -14.27
N HIS A 144 -14.35 -7.89 -15.11
CA HIS A 144 -14.25 -8.21 -16.54
C HIS A 144 -13.11 -7.44 -17.23
N VAL A 145 -13.05 -6.12 -17.01
CA VAL A 145 -12.12 -5.24 -17.72
C VAL A 145 -10.71 -5.35 -17.15
N CYS A 146 -10.60 -5.20 -15.84
CA CYS A 146 -9.34 -5.12 -15.13
C CYS A 146 -8.85 -6.46 -14.61
N GLY A 147 -9.68 -7.50 -14.57
CA GLY A 147 -9.31 -8.83 -14.11
C GLY A 147 -9.55 -9.03 -12.61
N ALA A 148 -9.90 -10.26 -12.23
CA ALA A 148 -10.09 -10.64 -10.83
C ALA A 148 -8.77 -10.70 -10.04
N MET A 149 -7.63 -10.77 -10.73
CA MET A 149 -6.29 -11.07 -10.18
C MET A 149 -6.16 -12.43 -9.46
N THR A 150 -7.24 -13.21 -9.36
CA THR A 150 -7.30 -14.57 -8.82
C THR A 150 -7.91 -15.53 -9.83
N LEU A 151 -7.76 -16.82 -9.58
CA LEU A 151 -8.46 -17.89 -10.30
C LEU A 151 -9.71 -18.38 -9.55
N GLU A 152 -9.94 -17.91 -8.32
CA GLU A 152 -11.16 -18.24 -7.57
C GLU A 152 -12.40 -17.72 -8.31
N GLY A 153 -13.32 -18.61 -8.69
CA GLY A 153 -14.49 -18.25 -9.48
C GLY A 153 -14.24 -18.10 -10.98
N ALA A 154 -13.03 -18.41 -11.47
CA ALA A 154 -12.74 -18.42 -12.90
C ALA A 154 -13.64 -19.41 -13.64
N PRO A 155 -14.10 -19.08 -14.86
CA PRO A 155 -14.93 -19.98 -15.64
C PRO A 155 -14.17 -21.28 -15.94
N PHE A 156 -14.88 -22.41 -16.00
CA PHE A 156 -14.35 -23.76 -16.27
C PHE A 156 -13.42 -24.37 -15.20
N LEU A 157 -12.73 -23.56 -14.39
CA LEU A 157 -11.81 -24.05 -13.37
C LEU A 157 -12.56 -24.79 -12.27
N LYS A 158 -12.18 -26.04 -12.04
CA LYS A 158 -12.72 -26.87 -10.96
C LYS A 158 -12.12 -26.48 -9.62
N ASP A 159 -12.96 -26.36 -8.60
CA ASP A 159 -12.54 -26.00 -7.23
C ASP A 159 -11.42 -26.89 -6.67
N GLN A 160 -11.45 -28.19 -6.98
CA GLN A 160 -10.42 -29.15 -6.56
C GLN A 160 -9.01 -28.84 -7.11
N HIS A 161 -8.90 -28.03 -8.16
CA HIS A 161 -7.62 -27.62 -8.76
C HIS A 161 -7.11 -26.27 -8.22
N LEU A 162 -7.94 -25.49 -7.53
CA LEU A 162 -7.54 -24.21 -6.93
C LEU A 162 -6.28 -24.31 -6.05
N PRO A 163 -6.08 -25.35 -5.21
CA PRO A 163 -4.89 -25.44 -4.36
C PRO A 163 -3.55 -25.44 -5.12
N VAL A 164 -3.53 -25.75 -6.42
CA VAL A 164 -2.32 -25.71 -7.26
C VAL A 164 -1.82 -24.27 -7.45
N PHE A 165 -2.71 -23.29 -7.34
CA PHE A 165 -2.46 -21.89 -7.67
C PHE A 165 -2.38 -20.99 -6.43
N ASP A 166 -2.33 -21.56 -5.22
CA ASP A 166 -2.24 -20.78 -3.99
C ASP A 166 -0.89 -20.03 -3.92
N CYS A 167 -0.96 -18.71 -3.77
CA CYS A 167 0.21 -17.83 -3.63
C CYS A 167 0.57 -17.58 -2.15
N ALA A 168 1.67 -16.84 -1.93
CA ALA A 168 2.11 -16.43 -0.59
C ALA A 168 1.06 -15.57 0.16
N SER A 169 0.23 -14.86 -0.60
CA SER A 169 -0.85 -14.00 -0.11
C SER A 169 -2.10 -14.19 -0.96
N PRO A 170 -3.29 -13.85 -0.44
CA PRO A 170 -4.51 -13.79 -1.25
C PRO A 170 -4.31 -12.86 -2.45
N CYS A 171 -4.82 -13.28 -3.62
CA CYS A 171 -4.66 -12.53 -4.86
C CYS A 171 -5.94 -11.76 -5.20
N GLY A 172 -5.83 -10.47 -5.47
CA GLY A 172 -6.98 -9.64 -5.90
C GLY A 172 -8.01 -9.33 -4.82
N LYS A 173 -9.06 -8.58 -5.21
CA LYS A 173 -10.15 -8.13 -4.33
C LYS A 173 -10.92 -9.28 -3.68
N ILE A 174 -11.15 -10.33 -4.47
CA ILE A 174 -12.09 -11.41 -4.10
C ILE A 174 -11.37 -12.69 -3.69
N GLY A 175 -10.05 -12.75 -3.86
CA GLY A 175 -9.26 -13.92 -3.49
C GLY A 175 -9.19 -14.09 -1.98
N LYS A 176 -9.30 -15.34 -1.55
CA LYS A 176 -9.28 -15.73 -0.13
C LYS A 176 -8.21 -16.77 0.16
N ARG A 177 -7.76 -17.48 -0.88
CA ARG A 177 -6.80 -18.57 -0.72
C ARG A 177 -5.37 -18.05 -0.73
N SER A 178 -4.58 -18.61 0.18
CA SER A 178 -3.14 -18.42 0.24
C SER A 178 -2.50 -19.63 0.91
N LEU A 179 -1.19 -19.76 0.72
CA LEU A 179 -0.42 -20.80 1.40
C LEU A 179 -0.38 -20.52 2.90
N SER A 180 -0.65 -21.56 3.69
CA SER A 180 -0.57 -21.45 5.14
C SER A 180 0.86 -21.20 5.63
N ILE A 181 1.00 -20.55 6.79
CA ILE A 181 2.28 -20.35 7.49
C ILE A 181 3.04 -21.68 7.61
N GLN A 182 2.32 -22.76 7.93
CA GLN A 182 2.90 -24.10 8.06
C GLN A 182 3.45 -24.63 6.72
N SER A 183 2.77 -24.38 5.61
CA SER A 183 3.23 -24.78 4.27
C SER A 183 4.59 -24.17 3.94
N HIS A 184 4.81 -22.90 4.26
CA HIS A 184 6.10 -22.24 4.07
C HIS A 184 7.21 -22.94 4.87
N ILE A 185 6.94 -23.23 6.15
CA ILE A 185 7.90 -23.86 7.07
C ILE A 185 8.22 -25.30 6.65
N LEU A 186 7.21 -26.10 6.27
CA LEU A 186 7.40 -27.48 5.85
C LEU A 186 8.21 -27.56 4.55
N MET A 187 7.99 -26.66 3.60
CA MET A 187 8.78 -26.58 2.37
C MET A 187 10.24 -26.25 2.67
N MET A 188 10.49 -25.27 3.55
CA MET A 188 11.84 -24.96 4.03
C MET A 188 12.49 -26.16 4.70
N ALA A 189 11.75 -26.89 5.56
CA ALA A 189 12.26 -28.04 6.29
C ALA A 189 12.62 -29.20 5.36
N ALA A 190 11.86 -29.41 4.28
CA ALA A 190 12.18 -30.41 3.27
C ALA A 190 13.50 -30.12 2.53
N ALA A 191 13.81 -28.84 2.29
CA ALA A 191 15.04 -28.43 1.61
C ALA A 191 16.26 -28.31 2.54
N GLN A 192 16.05 -28.01 3.84
CA GLN A 192 17.11 -27.71 4.81
C GLN A 192 18.24 -28.77 4.93
N PRO A 193 17.98 -30.10 4.83
CA PRO A 193 19.03 -31.12 4.88
C PRO A 193 20.04 -31.06 3.73
N PHE A 194 19.67 -30.47 2.60
CA PHE A 194 20.48 -30.45 1.38
C PHE A 194 21.37 -29.22 1.25
N ILE A 195 21.38 -28.34 2.27
CA ILE A 195 22.09 -27.06 2.23
C ILE A 195 22.93 -26.83 3.48
N SER A 196 24.17 -26.39 3.27
CA SER A 196 25.11 -26.10 4.36
C SER A 196 24.71 -24.83 5.13
N GLY A 197 24.20 -23.81 4.42
CA GLY A 197 23.70 -22.55 4.99
C GLY A 197 22.24 -22.62 5.43
N ALA A 198 21.69 -21.46 5.80
CA ALA A 198 20.28 -21.27 6.08
C ALA A 198 19.51 -20.85 4.82
N ILE A 199 18.18 -21.01 4.83
CA ILE A 199 17.31 -20.57 3.74
C ILE A 199 16.90 -19.12 4.00
N SER A 200 17.29 -18.21 3.10
CA SER A 200 16.85 -16.81 3.12
C SER A 200 15.49 -16.67 2.44
N LYS A 201 14.45 -17.25 3.06
CA LYS A 201 13.06 -17.21 2.60
C LYS A 201 12.17 -16.55 3.65
N THR A 202 11.28 -15.68 3.21
CA THR A 202 10.25 -15.10 4.07
C THR A 202 9.06 -16.05 4.25
N ILE A 203 8.57 -16.15 5.49
CA ILE A 203 7.29 -16.78 5.86
C ILE A 203 6.26 -15.66 5.97
N ASN A 204 5.38 -15.59 4.98
CA ASN A 204 4.31 -14.60 4.93
C ASN A 204 3.18 -15.04 5.87
N MET A 205 2.70 -14.09 6.68
CA MET A 205 1.59 -14.27 7.59
C MET A 205 0.51 -13.25 7.22
N PRO A 206 -0.79 -13.62 7.30
CA PRO A 206 -1.87 -12.69 7.01
C PRO A 206 -1.91 -11.56 8.05
N ASN A 207 -2.62 -10.47 7.74
CA ASN A 207 -2.68 -9.29 8.59
C ASN A 207 -3.20 -9.62 10.00
N GLU A 208 -4.22 -10.47 10.07
CA GLU A 208 -4.86 -10.94 11.30
C GLU A 208 -4.01 -11.92 12.14
N ALA A 209 -2.82 -12.31 11.65
CA ALA A 209 -1.97 -13.24 12.38
C ALA A 209 -1.59 -12.71 13.77
N THR A 210 -1.73 -13.57 14.77
CA THR A 210 -1.55 -13.24 16.18
C THR A 210 -0.11 -13.47 16.65
N VAL A 211 0.20 -12.98 17.85
CA VAL A 211 1.47 -13.28 18.54
C VAL A 211 1.62 -14.79 18.76
N GLU A 212 0.53 -15.51 19.03
CA GLU A 212 0.58 -16.97 19.20
C GLU A 212 0.91 -17.67 17.88
N ASP A 213 0.42 -17.17 16.73
CA ASP A 213 0.78 -17.70 15.42
C ASP A 213 2.28 -17.54 15.13
N ALA A 214 2.85 -16.37 15.47
CA ALA A 214 4.27 -16.13 15.31
C ALA A 214 5.11 -17.06 16.21
N LYS A 215 4.69 -17.24 17.47
CA LYS A 215 5.31 -18.18 18.41
C LYS A 215 5.24 -19.62 17.91
N ASN A 216 4.09 -20.04 17.41
CA ASN A 216 3.90 -21.38 16.83
C ASN A 216 4.79 -21.58 15.60
N ALA A 217 4.92 -20.56 14.74
CA ALA A 217 5.83 -20.59 13.60
C ALA A 217 7.30 -20.76 14.04
N TYR A 218 7.78 -20.01 15.04
CA TYR A 218 9.12 -20.21 15.60
C TYR A 218 9.31 -21.60 16.21
N MET A 219 8.35 -22.08 17.00
CA MET A 219 8.43 -23.38 17.64
C MET A 219 8.43 -24.53 16.62
N LEU A 220 7.63 -24.44 15.56
CA LEU A 220 7.62 -25.43 14.49
C LEU A 220 8.95 -25.43 13.72
N SER A 221 9.45 -24.26 13.34
CA SER A 221 10.74 -24.12 12.67
C SER A 221 11.89 -24.70 13.49
N TRP A 222 11.89 -24.45 14.81
CA TRP A 222 12.88 -25.03 15.73
C TRP A 222 12.78 -26.56 15.81
N LYS A 223 11.57 -27.11 15.97
CA LYS A 223 11.35 -28.58 16.00
C LYS A 223 11.80 -29.28 14.72
N LEU A 224 11.72 -28.59 13.59
CA LEU A 224 12.13 -29.09 12.27
C LEU A 224 13.60 -28.77 11.94
N ALA A 225 14.37 -28.27 12.91
CA ALA A 225 15.79 -27.93 12.77
C ALA A 225 16.10 -26.93 11.64
N LEU A 226 15.19 -25.98 11.38
CA LEU A 226 15.46 -24.86 10.48
C LEU A 226 16.53 -23.94 11.08
N LYS A 227 17.52 -23.58 10.26
CA LYS A 227 18.65 -22.74 10.70
C LYS A 227 18.30 -21.26 10.78
N ALA A 228 17.29 -20.81 10.03
CA ALA A 228 16.78 -19.44 10.05
C ALA A 228 15.26 -19.44 9.89
N ASN A 229 14.63 -18.43 10.47
CA ASN A 229 13.21 -18.16 10.36
C ASN A 229 13.03 -16.64 10.23
N ALA A 230 12.48 -16.20 9.10
CA ALA A 230 12.16 -14.79 8.83
C ALA A 230 10.64 -14.67 8.63
N LEU A 231 9.96 -14.07 9.60
CA LEU A 231 8.52 -13.83 9.55
C LEU A 231 8.24 -12.45 8.96
N TYR A 232 7.20 -12.37 8.14
CA TYR A 232 6.61 -11.12 7.70
C TYR A 232 5.10 -11.19 7.85
N ARG A 233 4.54 -10.35 8.72
CA ARG A 233 3.10 -10.20 8.88
C ARG A 233 2.63 -9.06 7.98
N ASP A 234 1.62 -9.34 7.17
CA ASP A 234 1.06 -8.31 6.30
C ASP A 234 0.55 -7.12 7.13
N GLY A 235 0.68 -5.91 6.59
CA GLY A 235 0.38 -4.66 7.30
C GLY A 235 1.37 -4.28 8.41
N SER A 236 2.40 -5.07 8.71
CA SER A 236 3.33 -4.74 9.81
C SER A 236 4.38 -3.67 9.46
N LYS A 237 4.38 -3.16 8.22
CA LYS A 237 5.21 -2.04 7.76
C LYS A 237 4.32 -1.05 7.00
N LEU A 238 4.47 0.25 7.31
CA LEU A 238 3.74 1.35 6.67
C LEU A 238 4.12 1.56 5.19
N SER A 239 5.34 1.19 4.79
CA SER A 239 5.79 1.20 3.40
C SER A 239 6.13 -0.23 2.98
N GLN A 240 5.30 -0.79 2.12
CA GLN A 240 5.49 -2.13 1.56
C GLN A 240 5.72 -2.03 0.06
N PRO A 241 6.79 -2.64 -0.49
CA PRO A 241 7.00 -2.65 -1.94
C PRO A 241 5.94 -3.47 -2.70
N LEU A 242 5.26 -4.39 -2.02
CA LEU A 242 4.19 -5.26 -2.53
C LEU A 242 3.15 -5.42 -1.41
N ASN A 243 1.97 -4.84 -1.58
CA ASN A 243 0.87 -4.95 -0.62
C ASN A 243 -0.30 -5.68 -1.30
N ALA A 244 -0.75 -6.80 -0.71
CA ALA A 244 -1.89 -7.57 -1.20
C ALA A 244 -3.22 -6.82 -0.95
N SER A 245 -3.21 -5.88 -0.02
CA SER A 245 -4.36 -5.12 0.47
C SER A 245 -4.70 -3.87 -0.35
N LEU A 246 -3.99 -3.60 -1.46
CA LEU A 246 -4.22 -2.45 -2.35
C LEU A 246 -5.59 -2.43 -3.04
N LEU A 247 -6.49 -3.33 -2.65
CA LEU A 247 -7.77 -3.52 -3.28
C LEU A 247 -8.89 -3.90 -2.26
N ALA A 248 -8.63 -3.93 -0.96
CA ALA A 248 -9.65 -4.25 0.04
C ALA A 248 -10.41 -2.99 0.48
N ASP A 249 -11.69 -2.88 0.10
CA ASP A 249 -12.60 -1.83 0.57
C ASP A 249 -12.66 -1.85 2.11
N GLY A 250 -12.08 -0.82 2.74
CA GLY A 250 -12.07 -0.70 4.20
C GLY A 250 -11.24 0.43 4.80
N GLU A 251 -10.97 1.52 4.08
CA GLU A 251 -10.75 2.90 4.53
C GLU A 251 -10.44 3.73 3.27
N GLU A 252 -11.34 4.66 2.91
CA GLU A 252 -11.53 5.26 1.58
C GLU A 252 -10.40 6.22 1.11
N ASP A 253 -9.22 6.23 1.74
CA ASP A 253 -8.11 7.17 1.46
C ASP A 253 -6.82 6.50 0.91
N GLU A 254 -6.78 5.18 0.75
CA GLU A 254 -5.52 4.48 0.41
C GLU A 254 -5.30 4.21 -1.09
N ASP A 255 -6.35 4.23 -1.91
CA ASP A 255 -6.25 3.80 -3.32
C ASP A 255 -5.59 4.87 -4.23
N GLU A 256 -5.83 6.16 -4.00
CA GLU A 256 -5.17 7.24 -4.75
C GLU A 256 -3.74 7.54 -4.27
N ALA A 257 -3.45 7.28 -3.00
CA ALA A 257 -2.15 7.53 -2.39
C ALA A 257 -1.04 6.68 -3.04
N VAL A 258 -1.39 5.48 -3.48
CA VAL A 258 -0.45 4.47 -3.98
C VAL A 258 0.00 4.81 -5.41
N GLU A 259 -0.89 5.35 -6.24
CA GLU A 259 -0.53 5.72 -7.61
C GLU A 259 0.34 6.97 -7.67
N GLN A 260 0.08 7.96 -6.78
CA GLN A 260 0.91 9.17 -6.67
C GLN A 260 2.29 8.88 -6.04
N LEU A 261 2.38 8.00 -5.04
CA LEU A 261 3.64 7.59 -4.40
C LEU A 261 4.59 6.80 -5.34
N ILE A 262 4.03 6.06 -6.31
CA ILE A 262 4.80 5.22 -7.25
C ILE A 262 5.21 6.00 -8.52
N ALA A 263 4.51 7.09 -8.85
CA ALA A 263 4.80 7.94 -10.00
C ALA A 263 5.95 8.95 -9.76
N ALA A 264 6.21 9.36 -8.52
CA ALA A 264 7.18 10.44 -8.22
C ALA A 264 8.66 9.98 -8.10
N PRO A 265 9.64 10.83 -8.50
CA PRO A 265 11.06 10.65 -8.19
C PRO A 265 11.34 10.54 -6.69
N ALA A 266 12.38 9.79 -6.30
CA ALA A 266 12.70 9.49 -4.89
C ALA A 266 12.86 10.73 -3.98
N ALA A 267 13.27 11.87 -4.55
CA ALA A 267 13.38 13.14 -3.81
C ALA A 267 12.02 13.79 -3.50
N GLN A 268 10.98 13.53 -4.30
CA GLN A 268 9.60 14.01 -4.04
C GLN A 268 8.83 13.05 -3.10
N ARG A 269 9.18 11.76 -3.07
CA ARG A 269 8.63 10.80 -2.08
C ARG A 269 8.95 11.19 -0.65
N ALA A 270 10.14 11.76 -0.40
CA ALA A 270 10.53 12.21 0.93
C ALA A 270 9.78 13.47 1.40
N VAL A 271 9.25 14.27 0.46
CA VAL A 271 8.54 15.55 0.72
C VAL A 271 7.04 15.32 0.87
N GLN A 272 6.44 14.43 0.08
CA GLN A 272 5.00 14.14 0.16
C GLN A 272 4.63 13.22 1.34
N VAL A 273 5.54 12.33 1.77
CA VAL A 273 5.35 11.57 3.03
C VAL A 273 5.38 12.54 4.23
N THR A 274 6.16 13.62 4.17
CA THR A 274 6.13 14.66 5.20
C THR A 274 4.89 15.55 5.10
N GLU A 275 4.39 15.88 3.90
CA GLU A 275 3.15 16.65 3.74
C GLU A 275 1.88 15.89 4.17
N LYS A 276 1.76 14.58 3.90
CA LYS A 276 0.62 13.77 4.36
C LYS A 276 0.59 13.52 5.88
N ILE A 277 1.76 13.48 6.54
CA ILE A 277 1.84 13.50 8.01
C ILE A 277 1.28 14.82 8.56
N VAL A 278 1.46 15.93 7.82
CA VAL A 278 0.96 17.25 8.21
C VAL A 278 -0.54 17.42 7.93
N GLU A 279 -1.08 16.90 6.82
CA GLU A 279 -2.51 17.01 6.49
C GLU A 279 -3.42 16.16 7.40
N ARG A 280 -3.04 14.92 7.77
CA ARG A 280 -3.84 14.10 8.71
C ARG A 280 -3.98 14.71 10.11
N VAL A 281 -3.13 15.66 10.48
CA VAL A 281 -3.20 16.38 11.76
C VAL A 281 -4.04 17.66 11.66
N ILE A 282 -4.24 18.24 10.48
CA ILE A 282 -4.95 19.54 10.35
C ILE A 282 -6.48 19.36 10.33
N GLU A 283 -7.01 18.23 9.84
CA GLU A 283 -8.46 17.98 9.85
C GLU A 283 -9.03 17.56 11.21
N ARG A 284 -8.19 17.21 12.19
CA ARG A 284 -8.61 17.00 13.58
C ARG A 284 -8.00 18.06 14.49
N LEU A 285 -8.77 19.14 14.66
CA LEU A 285 -8.57 20.29 15.55
C LEU A 285 -7.56 21.32 15.04
N TYR A 286 -8.07 22.34 14.35
CA TYR A 286 -7.62 23.71 14.60
C TYR A 286 -7.84 24.02 16.10
N ARG A 287 -6.87 23.66 16.95
CA ARG A 287 -6.76 24.25 18.28
C ARG A 287 -6.03 25.56 18.14
N ASP A 288 -6.65 26.64 18.61
CA ASP A 288 -5.93 27.88 18.85
C ASP A 288 -4.70 27.59 19.71
N ARG A 289 -3.59 28.26 19.40
CA ARG A 289 -2.34 28.08 20.13
C ARG A 289 -2.57 28.19 21.64
N GLU A 290 -2.37 27.09 22.36
CA GLU A 290 -2.45 27.07 23.81
C GLU A 290 -1.17 27.69 24.38
N LYS A 291 -1.29 28.89 24.97
CA LYS A 291 -0.13 29.56 25.58
C LYS A 291 0.23 28.88 26.90
N LEU A 292 1.51 28.57 27.08
CA LEU A 292 2.00 28.07 28.36
C LEU A 292 1.87 29.12 29.47
N PRO A 293 1.66 28.68 30.73
CA PRO A 293 1.74 29.54 31.90
C PRO A 293 3.11 30.24 32.03
N ASN A 294 3.09 31.47 32.56
CA ASN A 294 4.31 32.23 32.86
C ASN A 294 5.24 31.53 33.87
N ARG A 295 4.66 30.70 34.76
CA ARG A 295 5.39 29.81 35.66
C ARG A 295 4.87 28.40 35.45
N ARG A 296 5.77 27.49 35.06
CA ARG A 296 5.42 26.13 34.64
C ARG A 296 6.34 25.10 35.29
N LYS A 297 5.85 23.87 35.36
CA LYS A 297 6.64 22.71 35.77
C LYS A 297 7.42 22.17 34.57
N GLY A 298 8.41 21.34 34.89
CA GLY A 298 9.27 20.69 33.91
C GLY A 298 10.46 20.07 34.61
N TYR A 299 11.26 19.32 33.86
CA TYR A 299 12.49 18.72 34.37
C TYR A 299 13.65 19.01 33.43
N THR A 300 14.86 18.75 33.94
CA THR A 300 16.08 18.79 33.14
C THR A 300 16.73 17.41 33.20
N GLN A 301 16.87 16.77 32.06
CA GLN A 301 17.59 15.51 31.91
C GLN A 301 18.88 15.74 31.17
N LYS A 302 19.97 15.21 31.71
CA LYS A 302 21.25 15.16 31.01
C LYS A 302 21.37 13.82 30.31
N ALA A 303 21.70 13.84 29.03
CA ALA A 303 22.00 12.67 28.23
C ALA A 303 23.36 12.83 27.54
N VAL A 304 23.90 11.72 27.06
CA VAL A 304 25.08 11.68 26.20
C VAL A 304 24.68 10.92 24.95
N VAL A 305 24.84 11.54 23.77
CA VAL A 305 24.53 10.92 22.47
C VAL A 305 25.81 10.94 21.64
N GLY A 306 26.32 9.76 21.27
CA GLY A 306 27.53 9.68 20.44
C GLY A 306 28.76 10.37 21.07
N GLY A 307 28.83 10.45 22.40
CA GLY A 307 29.89 11.16 23.13
C GLY A 307 29.64 12.66 23.37
N HIS A 308 28.59 13.23 22.79
CA HIS A 308 28.18 14.62 22.99
C HIS A 308 27.23 14.76 24.18
N LYS A 309 27.48 15.72 25.07
CA LYS A 309 26.61 15.98 26.23
C LYS A 309 25.43 16.86 25.81
N VAL A 310 24.23 16.35 26.00
CA VAL A 310 22.96 17.00 25.73
C VAL A 310 22.22 17.23 27.04
N TYR A 311 21.59 18.39 27.19
CA TYR A 311 20.66 18.70 28.28
C TYR A 311 19.29 18.98 27.67
N LEU A 312 18.34 18.09 27.92
CA LEU A 312 16.94 18.27 27.57
C LEU A 312 16.23 18.96 28.74
N ARG A 313 15.55 20.06 28.45
CA ARG A 313 14.66 20.73 29.42
C ARG A 313 13.24 20.72 28.88
N THR A 314 12.27 20.49 29.74
CA THR A 314 10.85 20.51 29.39
C THR A 314 10.12 21.67 30.05
N GLY A 315 9.03 22.10 29.42
CA GLY A 315 8.01 22.94 30.02
C GLY A 315 6.63 22.31 29.82
N GLU A 316 5.87 22.20 30.90
CA GLU A 316 4.58 21.51 30.95
C GLU A 316 3.42 22.48 31.14
N PHE A 317 2.25 22.12 30.62
CA PHE A 317 0.97 22.73 30.96
C PHE A 317 0.56 22.35 32.40
N ASP A 318 -0.43 23.04 32.97
CA ASP A 318 -0.88 22.80 34.34
C ASP A 318 -1.48 21.40 34.55
N ASP A 319 -1.94 20.77 33.47
CA ASP A 319 -2.47 19.40 33.43
C ASP A 319 -1.38 18.31 33.27
N GLY A 320 -0.11 18.72 33.16
CA GLY A 320 1.04 17.82 32.99
C GLY A 320 1.35 17.44 31.55
N ARG A 321 0.61 17.93 30.55
CA ARG A 321 0.98 17.76 29.14
C ARG A 321 2.27 18.53 28.84
N LEU A 322 3.11 17.98 27.97
CA LEU A 322 4.32 18.66 27.50
C LEU A 322 3.96 19.77 26.50
N GLY A 323 4.46 20.99 26.73
CA GLY A 323 4.18 22.14 25.87
C GLY A 323 5.42 22.78 25.22
N GLU A 324 6.61 22.53 25.76
CA GLU A 324 7.86 22.97 25.14
C GLU A 324 9.05 22.10 25.54
N ILE A 325 10.06 22.08 24.67
CA ILE A 325 11.34 21.44 24.90
C ILE A 325 12.48 22.43 24.58
N PHE A 326 13.59 22.28 25.28
CA PHE A 326 14.85 22.96 24.97
C PHE A 326 15.98 21.94 24.95
N ILE A 327 16.89 22.12 24.01
CA ILE A 327 18.05 21.25 23.85
C ILE A 327 19.31 22.10 23.94
N ASP A 328 20.05 21.92 25.03
CA ASP A 328 21.33 22.60 25.26
C ASP A 328 22.49 21.63 25.13
N MET A 329 23.57 22.08 24.48
CA MET A 329 24.74 21.27 24.21
C MET A 329 26.02 22.03 24.52
N HIS A 330 27.03 21.32 25.01
CA HIS A 330 28.28 21.91 25.50
C HIS A 330 29.44 21.66 24.52
N LYS A 331 30.13 22.73 24.09
CA LYS A 331 31.27 22.73 23.13
C LYS A 331 30.93 22.41 21.66
N GLU A 332 29.89 23.04 21.11
CA GLU A 332 29.53 22.90 19.69
C GLU A 332 29.61 24.23 18.93
N GLY A 333 29.80 24.12 17.61
CA GLY A 333 29.83 25.27 16.72
C GLY A 333 28.50 26.03 16.69
N ALA A 334 28.56 27.34 16.43
CA ALA A 334 27.40 28.23 16.47
C ALA A 334 26.24 27.78 15.55
N ALA A 335 26.57 27.23 14.37
CA ALA A 335 25.57 26.72 13.41
C ALA A 335 24.75 25.55 13.97
N PHE A 336 25.41 24.63 14.67
CA PHE A 336 24.76 23.44 15.20
C PHE A 336 23.86 23.79 16.41
N ARG A 337 24.33 24.68 17.29
CA ARG A 337 23.50 25.23 18.37
C ARG A 337 22.26 25.96 17.85
N ALA A 338 22.41 26.77 16.80
CA ALA A 338 21.30 27.49 16.18
C ALA A 338 20.27 26.52 15.58
N MET A 339 20.73 25.45 14.93
CA MET A 339 19.86 24.41 14.37
C MET A 339 19.08 23.66 15.46
N MET A 340 19.75 23.21 16.52
CA MET A 340 19.08 22.51 17.64
C MET A 340 18.08 23.41 18.37
N ASN A 341 18.39 24.69 18.53
CA ASN A 341 17.46 25.65 19.13
C ASN A 341 16.23 25.88 18.23
N ASN A 342 16.42 26.09 16.94
CA ASN A 342 15.30 26.26 16.00
C ASN A 342 14.44 24.99 15.89
N PHE A 343 15.06 23.81 15.96
CA PHE A 343 14.36 22.54 16.01
C PHE A 343 13.49 22.44 17.28
N ALA A 344 14.08 22.69 18.46
CA ALA A 344 13.35 22.67 19.73
C ALA A 344 12.18 23.68 19.73
N ILE A 345 12.35 24.86 19.13
CA ILE A 345 11.29 25.86 18.97
C ILE A 345 10.17 25.33 18.06
N ALA A 346 10.51 24.70 16.93
CA ALA A 346 9.52 24.16 16.00
C ALA A 346 8.65 23.07 16.64
N ILE A 347 9.27 22.13 17.37
CA ILE A 347 8.55 21.08 18.11
C ILE A 347 7.67 21.69 19.20
N SER A 348 8.20 22.64 19.97
CA SER A 348 7.44 23.33 21.02
C SER A 348 6.22 24.06 20.49
N LEU A 349 6.34 24.69 19.32
CA LEU A 349 5.21 25.34 18.67
C LEU A 349 4.13 24.32 18.28
N GLY A 350 4.49 23.20 17.66
CA GLY A 350 3.49 22.19 17.30
C GLY A 350 2.81 21.55 18.50
N LEU A 351 3.55 21.28 19.59
CA LEU A 351 2.95 20.83 20.86
C LEU A 351 1.90 21.82 21.38
N GLN A 352 2.14 23.13 21.25
CA GLN A 352 1.19 24.19 21.63
C GLN A 352 -0.03 24.30 20.70
N TYR A 353 0.07 23.80 19.47
CA TYR A 353 -1.07 23.65 18.54
C TYR A 353 -1.76 22.29 18.67
N GLY A 354 -1.32 21.44 19.61
CA GLY A 354 -1.97 20.17 19.91
C GLY A 354 -1.46 18.98 19.12
N VAL A 355 -0.34 19.11 18.40
CA VAL A 355 0.32 17.97 17.75
C VAL A 355 0.78 16.98 18.83
N PRO A 356 0.38 15.69 18.80
CA PRO A 356 0.83 14.71 19.79
C PRO A 356 2.34 14.49 19.73
N LEU A 357 2.97 14.26 20.89
CA LEU A 357 4.42 14.00 20.95
C LEU A 357 4.81 12.73 20.19
N ASP A 358 3.97 11.69 20.26
CA ASP A 358 4.23 10.40 19.61
C ASP A 358 4.37 10.54 18.09
N GLU A 359 3.61 11.45 17.46
CA GLU A 359 3.72 11.76 16.03
C GLU A 359 5.09 12.34 15.66
N TYR A 360 5.62 13.24 16.50
CA TYR A 360 6.99 13.73 16.30
C TYR A 360 8.02 12.62 16.46
N VAL A 361 7.85 11.76 17.46
CA VAL A 361 8.75 10.61 17.66
C VAL A 361 8.72 9.71 16.43
N GLU A 362 7.54 9.35 15.94
CA GLU A 362 7.37 8.51 14.75
C GLU A 362 7.95 9.16 13.50
N ALA A 363 7.65 10.44 13.24
CA ALA A 363 8.13 11.17 12.07
C ALA A 363 9.67 11.26 12.01
N PHE A 364 10.33 11.38 13.17
CA PHE A 364 11.79 11.42 13.23
C PHE A 364 12.43 10.04 13.47
N THR A 365 11.64 8.99 13.71
CA THR A 365 12.17 7.63 13.83
C THR A 365 12.82 7.24 12.50
N PHE A 366 14.01 6.64 12.57
CA PHE A 366 14.88 6.31 11.42
C PHE A 366 15.57 7.49 10.72
N THR A 367 15.41 8.73 11.21
CA THR A 367 16.26 9.83 10.77
C THR A 367 17.62 9.78 11.48
N LYS A 368 18.70 10.13 10.77
CA LYS A 368 20.05 10.22 11.34
C LYS A 368 20.54 11.66 11.24
N PHE A 369 20.79 12.27 12.39
CA PHE A 369 21.43 13.58 12.50
C PHE A 369 22.59 13.47 13.50
N GLU A 370 23.62 14.28 13.28
CA GLU A 370 24.68 14.41 14.27
C GLU A 370 24.16 15.22 15.48
N PRO A 371 24.61 14.94 16.73
CA PRO A 371 25.44 13.81 17.09
C PRO A 371 24.66 12.49 17.03
N ALA A 372 25.17 11.52 16.26
CA ALA A 372 24.58 10.19 16.15
C ALA A 372 25.43 9.17 16.92
N GLY A 373 24.79 8.31 17.70
CA GLY A 373 25.48 7.22 18.38
C GLY A 373 24.73 6.69 19.59
N MET A 374 25.43 5.90 20.39
CA MET A 374 24.85 5.29 21.60
C MET A 374 24.38 6.38 22.57
N VAL A 375 23.15 6.23 23.05
CA VAL A 375 22.53 7.11 24.05
C VAL A 375 22.81 6.58 25.44
N GLN A 376 23.26 7.45 26.34
CA GLN A 376 23.55 7.13 27.75
C GLN A 376 23.02 8.24 28.66
N GLY A 377 22.42 7.87 29.79
CA GLY A 377 22.04 8.81 30.85
C GLY A 377 20.55 8.85 31.16
#